data_AF-A0A3B1C6S7-F1
#
_entry.id   AF-A0A3B1C6S7-F1
#
_cell.length_a   1.000
_cell.length_b   1.000
_cell.length_c   1.000
_cell.angle_alpha   90.00
_cell.angle_beta   90.00
_cell.angle_gamma   90.00
#
_symmetry.space_group_name_H-M   'P 1'
#
loop_
_entity.id
_entity.type
_entity.pdbx_description
1 polymer ?
#
loop_
_entity_poly.entity_id
_entity_poly.type
_entity_poly.pdbx_seq_one_letter_code
_entity_poly.pdbx_strand_id
1 'polypeptide(L)'
;MLKTAVFYDPVFLKHDTGDHPESSERLRAVIPALKSAPFADRLEWISPDPASIEQLEAVHDPEYIRFVEERCLSGEKSMDADTIICPDSWMAAITSAGALVEAVGCVMDKSHANAFCAVRPPGHHAESNRAMGFCLFNNVAIGVRHAQKTYGARKTAIIDFDVHHGNGTQNAFYDDPSVFFVSLHQAHHYPGTGMEPERGGAGAEGTNMNIPM
;
A
#
# COMPACT_ATOMS: atom_id res chain seq x y z
N MET A 1 -14.37 2.68 -24.90
CA MET A 1 -13.46 1.83 -24.10
C MET A 1 -13.52 2.33 -22.68
N LEU A 2 -13.47 1.43 -21.68
CA LEU A 2 -13.33 1.86 -20.28
C LEU A 2 -11.99 2.59 -20.10
N LYS A 3 -11.98 3.63 -19.27
CA LYS A 3 -10.79 4.41 -18.93
C LYS A 3 -9.96 3.69 -17.86
N THR A 4 -8.74 4.17 -17.68
CA THR A 4 -7.90 3.84 -16.51
C THR A 4 -8.17 4.85 -15.41
N ALA A 5 -8.59 4.38 -14.23
CA ALA A 5 -8.70 5.23 -13.06
C ALA A 5 -7.32 5.59 -12.52
N VAL A 6 -7.12 6.85 -12.12
CA VAL A 6 -5.92 7.33 -11.44
C VAL A 6 -6.35 7.96 -10.12
N PHE A 7 -6.02 7.29 -9.02
CA PHE A 7 -6.34 7.79 -7.69
C PHE A 7 -5.23 8.71 -7.20
N TYR A 8 -5.59 9.94 -6.88
CA TYR A 8 -4.69 10.96 -6.37
C TYR A 8 -5.47 12.00 -5.58
N ASP A 9 -4.98 12.37 -4.40
CA ASP A 9 -5.50 13.49 -3.63
C ASP A 9 -4.33 14.40 -3.17
N PRO A 10 -4.49 15.74 -3.19
CA PRO A 10 -3.48 16.67 -2.67
C PRO A 10 -3.07 16.42 -1.20
N VAL A 11 -3.88 15.75 -0.39
CA VAL A 11 -3.56 15.37 1.00
C VAL A 11 -2.26 14.56 1.09
N PHE A 12 -1.93 13.77 0.06
CA PHE A 12 -0.69 12.99 0.01
C PHE A 12 0.58 13.85 0.03
N LEU A 13 0.47 15.12 -0.41
CA LEU A 13 1.58 16.08 -0.35
C LEU A 13 1.78 16.68 1.04
N LYS A 14 0.79 16.53 1.94
CA LYS A 14 0.84 17.07 3.31
C LYS A 14 1.56 16.16 4.29
N HIS A 15 1.78 14.88 3.96
CA HIS A 15 2.65 13.98 4.72
C HIS A 15 4.12 14.47 4.66
N ASP A 16 4.43 15.54 5.37
CA ASP A 16 5.75 16.18 5.33
C ASP A 16 6.77 15.38 6.13
N THR A 17 7.79 14.88 5.42
CA THR A 17 8.89 14.08 5.96
C THR A 17 10.21 14.85 5.98
N GLY A 18 10.21 16.14 5.60
CA GLY A 18 11.42 16.95 5.52
C GLY A 18 12.40 16.50 4.44
N ASP A 19 13.70 16.55 4.74
CA ASP A 19 14.77 16.11 3.85
C ASP A 19 14.95 14.59 3.92
N HIS A 20 14.00 13.87 3.33
CA HIS A 20 13.89 12.42 3.39
C HIS A 20 13.58 11.85 1.98
N PRO A 21 14.11 10.67 1.60
CA PRO A 21 13.87 10.11 0.26
C PRO A 21 12.40 9.83 -0.04
N GLU A 22 11.63 9.39 0.97
CA GLU A 22 10.18 9.31 0.87
C GLU A 22 9.59 10.72 1.06
N SER A 23 9.44 11.49 -0.03
CA SER A 23 8.99 12.89 0.00
C SER A 23 7.88 13.21 -1.02
N SER A 24 7.21 14.33 -0.80
CA SER A 24 6.15 14.85 -1.69
C SER A 24 6.63 15.14 -3.12
N GLU A 25 7.94 15.34 -3.33
CA GLU A 25 8.53 15.50 -4.68
C GLU A 25 8.28 14.28 -5.57
N ARG A 26 8.17 13.07 -5.00
CA ARG A 26 7.84 11.84 -5.76
C ARG A 26 6.52 11.99 -6.53
N LEU A 27 5.48 12.49 -5.87
CA LEU A 27 4.19 12.74 -6.51
C LEU A 27 4.21 14.02 -7.37
N ARG A 28 4.96 15.06 -6.97
CA ARG A 28 5.13 16.25 -7.82
C ARG A 28 5.84 15.94 -9.15
N ALA A 29 6.64 14.88 -9.22
CA ALA A 29 7.21 14.39 -10.48
C ALA A 29 6.21 13.56 -11.29
N VAL A 30 5.54 12.59 -10.66
CA VAL A 30 4.67 11.63 -11.37
C VAL A 30 3.40 12.29 -11.92
N ILE A 31 2.75 13.16 -11.14
CA ILE A 31 1.42 13.67 -11.47
C ILE A 31 1.45 14.55 -12.73
N PRO A 32 2.35 15.54 -12.89
CA PRO A 32 2.45 16.31 -14.13
C PRO A 32 2.85 15.45 -15.33
N ALA A 33 3.73 14.45 -15.13
CA ALA A 33 4.12 13.52 -16.19
C ALA A 33 2.92 12.71 -16.71
N LEU A 34 2.07 12.18 -15.83
CA LEU A 34 0.84 11.49 -16.23
C LEU A 34 -0.17 12.43 -16.92
N LYS A 35 -0.33 13.66 -16.41
CA LYS A 35 -1.25 14.65 -17.01
C LYS A 35 -0.82 15.14 -18.39
N SER A 36 0.47 15.09 -18.70
CA SER A 36 1.05 15.51 -19.98
C SER A 36 1.35 14.35 -20.93
N ALA A 37 1.12 13.10 -20.50
CA ALA A 37 1.39 11.92 -21.31
C ALA A 37 0.51 11.88 -22.57
N PRO A 38 0.99 11.30 -23.69
CA PRO A 38 0.20 11.16 -24.93
C PRO A 38 -1.11 10.38 -24.78
N PHE A 39 -1.30 9.69 -23.66
CA PHE A 39 -2.50 8.89 -23.33
C PHE A 39 -3.34 9.50 -22.20
N ALA A 40 -3.10 10.77 -21.83
CA ALA A 40 -3.77 11.41 -20.70
C ALA A 40 -5.31 11.48 -20.85
N ASP A 41 -5.83 11.53 -22.07
CA ASP A 41 -7.26 11.49 -22.39
C ASP A 41 -7.94 10.16 -22.01
N ARG A 42 -7.15 9.09 -21.88
CA ARG A 42 -7.58 7.75 -21.44
C ARG A 42 -7.57 7.60 -19.92
N LEU A 43 -7.08 8.59 -19.18
CA LEU A 43 -7.04 8.60 -17.72
C LEU A 43 -8.29 9.30 -17.16
N GLU A 44 -8.76 8.81 -16.04
CA GLU A 44 -9.80 9.44 -15.22
C GLU A 44 -9.25 9.66 -13.81
N TRP A 45 -9.23 10.90 -13.36
CA TRP A 45 -8.63 11.28 -12.07
C TRP A 45 -9.69 11.26 -10.97
N ILE A 46 -9.42 10.54 -9.89
CA ILE A 46 -10.35 10.34 -8.78
C ILE A 46 -9.64 10.73 -7.47
N SER A 47 -10.29 11.58 -6.66
CA SER A 47 -9.91 11.76 -5.24
C SER A 47 -10.54 10.62 -4.46
N PRO A 48 -9.75 9.74 -3.83
CA PRO A 48 -10.29 8.70 -2.96
C PRO A 48 -10.78 9.25 -1.62
N ASP A 49 -11.80 8.61 -1.08
CA ASP A 49 -12.20 8.74 0.30
C ASP A 49 -11.20 8.02 1.24
N PRO A 50 -11.05 8.50 2.48
CA PRO A 50 -10.31 7.80 3.53
C PRO A 50 -10.83 6.37 3.78
N ALA A 51 -9.92 5.43 4.02
CA ALA A 51 -10.29 4.10 4.50
C ALA A 51 -11.01 4.18 5.85
N SER A 52 -12.06 3.37 6.02
CA SER A 52 -12.74 3.24 7.30
C SER A 52 -11.90 2.43 8.29
N ILE A 53 -12.16 2.58 9.59
CA ILE A 53 -11.46 1.80 10.62
C ILE A 53 -11.66 0.30 10.37
N GLU A 54 -12.86 -0.15 9.99
CA GLU A 54 -13.14 -1.55 9.69
C GLU A 54 -12.36 -2.08 8.48
N GLN A 55 -11.96 -1.21 7.55
CA GLN A 55 -11.11 -1.56 6.41
C GLN A 55 -9.64 -1.68 6.86
N LEU A 56 -9.17 -0.79 7.74
CA LEU A 56 -7.83 -0.89 8.33
C LEU A 56 -7.70 -2.15 9.20
N GLU A 57 -8.70 -2.42 10.04
CA GLU A 57 -8.77 -3.59 10.94
C GLU A 57 -8.82 -4.94 10.21
N ALA A 58 -9.07 -4.94 8.90
CA ALA A 58 -8.99 -6.15 8.09
C ALA A 58 -7.55 -6.68 7.94
N VAL A 59 -6.55 -5.87 8.27
CA VAL A 59 -5.11 -6.21 8.18
C VAL A 59 -4.36 -5.87 9.46
N HIS A 60 -4.74 -4.78 10.13
CA HIS A 60 -3.99 -4.22 11.24
C HIS A 60 -4.70 -4.39 12.57
N ASP A 61 -3.93 -4.52 13.64
CA ASP A 61 -4.47 -4.64 14.99
C ASP A 61 -5.15 -3.32 15.39
N PRO A 62 -6.32 -3.34 16.07
CA PRO A 62 -7.00 -2.13 16.52
C PRO A 62 -6.13 -1.23 17.41
N GLU A 63 -5.28 -1.83 18.25
CA GLU A 63 -4.30 -1.11 19.09
C GLU A 63 -3.28 -0.36 18.23
N TYR A 64 -2.82 -0.97 17.14
CA TYR A 64 -1.85 -0.36 16.24
C TYR A 64 -2.44 0.83 15.48
N ILE A 65 -3.68 0.71 15.01
CA ILE A 65 -4.37 1.81 14.32
C ILE A 65 -4.48 3.03 15.25
N ARG A 66 -4.92 2.82 16.50
CA ARG A 66 -4.99 3.88 17.52
C ARG A 66 -3.62 4.48 17.80
N PHE A 67 -2.59 3.63 17.94
CA PHE A 67 -1.22 4.08 18.16
C PHE A 67 -0.71 4.97 17.02
N VAL A 68 -0.98 4.60 15.76
CA VAL A 68 -0.57 5.39 14.59
C VAL A 68 -1.27 6.75 14.57
N GLU A 69 -2.59 6.76 14.81
CA GLU A 69 -3.39 7.99 14.90
C GLU A 69 -2.85 8.91 16.00
N GLU A 70 -2.74 8.41 17.23
CA GLU A 70 -2.28 9.18 18.39
C GLU A 70 -0.87 9.74 18.18
N ARG A 71 0.05 8.96 17.60
CA ARG A 71 1.41 9.44 17.31
C ARG A 71 1.42 10.55 16.27
N CYS A 72 0.66 10.41 15.18
CA CYS A 72 0.60 11.46 14.17
C CYS A 72 0.02 12.75 14.79
N LEU A 73 -1.08 12.64 15.54
CA LEU A 73 -1.80 13.79 16.08
C LEU A 73 -1.13 14.45 17.28
N SER A 74 -0.27 13.74 18.01
CA SER A 74 0.46 14.31 19.17
C SER A 74 1.66 15.18 18.79
N GLY A 75 2.05 15.20 17.51
CA GLY A 75 3.19 15.98 17.02
C GLY A 75 4.54 15.26 17.12
N GLU A 76 4.53 13.95 17.38
CA GLU A 76 5.71 13.10 17.18
C GLU A 76 6.20 13.20 15.74
N LYS A 77 7.50 12.99 15.54
CA LYS A 77 8.16 13.17 14.23
C LYS A 77 8.48 11.87 13.52
N SER A 78 8.37 10.74 14.19
CA SER A 78 8.73 9.44 13.59
C SER A 78 8.06 8.27 14.31
N MET A 79 7.77 7.21 13.55
CA MET A 79 7.34 5.91 14.11
C MET A 79 8.53 5.06 14.56
N ASP A 80 9.61 5.07 13.77
CA ASP A 80 10.88 4.43 14.06
C ASP A 80 12.05 5.30 13.57
N ALA A 81 13.23 4.73 13.34
CA ALA A 81 14.41 5.49 12.92
C ALA A 81 14.30 6.11 11.51
N ASP A 82 13.43 5.57 10.65
CA ASP A 82 13.39 5.92 9.21
C ASP A 82 11.97 6.24 8.72
N THR A 83 10.94 5.92 9.50
CA THR A 83 9.53 6.17 9.17
C THR A 83 9.09 7.50 9.78
N ILE A 84 9.38 8.59 9.07
CA ILE A 84 9.07 9.96 9.48
C ILE A 84 7.56 10.24 9.35
N ILE A 85 7.01 11.00 10.29
CA ILE A 85 5.60 11.40 10.32
C ILE A 85 5.45 12.87 10.71
N CYS A 86 4.25 13.37 10.48
CA CYS A 86 3.74 14.69 10.86
C CYS A 86 2.23 14.58 11.14
N PRO A 87 1.56 15.64 11.66
CA PRO A 87 0.13 15.60 11.95
C PRO A 87 -0.76 15.21 10.76
N ASP A 88 -0.45 15.68 9.55
CA ASP A 88 -1.21 15.35 8.33
C ASP A 88 -0.97 13.90 7.84
N SER A 89 -0.03 13.17 8.43
CA SER A 89 0.31 11.80 8.03
C SER A 89 -0.83 10.82 8.29
N TRP A 90 -1.62 11.06 9.33
CA TRP A 90 -2.81 10.26 9.62
C TRP A 90 -3.77 10.28 8.41
N MET A 91 -4.23 11.47 8.04
CA MET A 91 -5.15 11.65 6.92
C MET A 91 -4.56 11.16 5.60
N ALA A 92 -3.28 11.44 5.34
CA ALA A 92 -2.61 10.95 4.14
C ALA A 92 -2.55 9.41 4.08
N ALA A 93 -2.23 8.74 5.20
CA ALA A 93 -2.11 7.29 5.26
C ALA A 93 -3.47 6.59 5.09
N ILE A 94 -4.51 7.05 5.78
CA ILE A 94 -5.84 6.42 5.63
C ILE A 94 -6.46 6.71 4.24
N THR A 95 -6.16 7.87 3.64
CA THR A 95 -6.57 8.18 2.26
C THR A 95 -5.78 7.34 1.24
N SER A 96 -4.51 7.03 1.52
CA SER A 96 -3.70 6.15 0.69
C SER A 96 -4.23 4.71 0.70
N ALA A 97 -4.65 4.22 1.88
CA ALA A 97 -5.32 2.93 1.98
C ALA A 97 -6.68 2.93 1.27
N GLY A 98 -7.48 3.99 1.45
CA GLY A 98 -8.80 4.16 0.82
C GLY A 98 -8.73 4.19 -0.71
N ALA A 99 -7.68 4.77 -1.27
CA ALA A 99 -7.40 4.71 -2.71
C ALA A 99 -7.34 3.28 -3.26
N LEU A 100 -6.76 2.34 -2.52
CA LEU A 100 -6.67 0.95 -2.97
C LEU A 100 -7.99 0.20 -2.80
N VAL A 101 -8.78 0.55 -1.77
CA VAL A 101 -10.15 0.05 -1.61
C VAL A 101 -10.99 0.47 -2.82
N GLU A 102 -11.01 1.76 -3.16
CA GLU A 102 -11.80 2.26 -4.29
C GLU A 102 -11.27 1.79 -5.65
N ALA A 103 -9.95 1.68 -5.81
CA ALA A 103 -9.35 1.13 -7.03
C ALA A 103 -9.77 -0.31 -7.29
N VAL A 104 -9.79 -1.14 -6.24
CA VAL A 104 -10.34 -2.49 -6.33
C VAL A 104 -11.82 -2.43 -6.70
N GLY A 105 -12.60 -1.58 -6.02
CA GLY A 105 -14.02 -1.46 -6.28
C GLY A 105 -14.34 -1.09 -7.72
N CYS A 106 -13.71 -0.05 -8.26
CA CYS A 106 -13.99 0.43 -9.61
C CYS A 106 -13.63 -0.58 -10.71
N VAL A 107 -12.59 -1.40 -10.50
CA VAL A 107 -12.21 -2.48 -11.42
C VAL A 107 -13.16 -3.68 -11.28
N MET A 108 -13.48 -4.08 -10.06
CA MET A 108 -14.38 -5.22 -9.80
C MET A 108 -15.82 -4.94 -10.26
N ASP A 109 -16.28 -3.70 -10.12
CA ASP A 109 -17.58 -3.21 -10.62
C ASP A 109 -17.59 -2.93 -12.14
N LYS A 110 -16.44 -3.08 -12.81
CA LYS A 110 -16.26 -2.84 -14.25
C LYS A 110 -16.60 -1.41 -14.68
N SER A 111 -16.48 -0.43 -13.78
CA SER A 111 -16.58 0.98 -14.14
C SER A 111 -15.30 1.48 -14.82
N HIS A 112 -14.16 0.84 -14.52
CA HIS A 112 -12.86 1.13 -15.12
C HIS A 112 -12.17 -0.15 -15.60
N ALA A 113 -11.29 -0.03 -16.59
CA ALA A 113 -10.55 -1.17 -17.12
C ALA A 113 -9.47 -1.66 -16.15
N ASN A 114 -8.81 -0.71 -15.48
CA ASN A 114 -7.77 -0.89 -14.49
C ASN A 114 -7.62 0.42 -13.70
N ALA A 115 -6.80 0.39 -12.66
CA ALA A 115 -6.55 1.55 -11.80
C ALA A 115 -5.05 1.69 -11.50
N PHE A 116 -4.63 2.94 -11.26
CA PHE A 116 -3.30 3.29 -10.77
C PHE A 116 -3.45 4.20 -9.55
N CYS A 117 -2.89 3.81 -8.41
CA CYS A 117 -2.95 4.59 -7.17
C CYS A 117 -1.65 5.37 -6.99
N ALA A 118 -1.67 6.67 -7.32
CA ALA A 118 -0.56 7.58 -7.14
C ALA A 118 -0.56 8.13 -5.70
N VAL A 119 -0.29 7.25 -4.74
CA VAL A 119 -0.53 7.48 -3.31
C VAL A 119 0.76 7.59 -2.50
N ARG A 120 0.64 8.22 -1.32
CA ARG A 120 1.72 8.39 -0.35
C ARG A 120 1.11 8.67 1.04
N PRO A 121 1.60 8.07 2.15
CA PRO A 121 2.76 7.15 2.29
C PRO A 121 2.61 5.77 1.61
N PRO A 122 3.72 5.03 1.37
CA PRO A 122 3.70 3.66 0.85
C PRO A 122 3.15 2.65 1.88
N GLY A 123 3.11 1.35 1.54
CA GLY A 123 2.48 0.35 2.42
C GLY A 123 3.10 -1.04 2.57
N HIS A 124 3.90 -1.53 1.63
CA HIS A 124 4.27 -2.96 1.60
C HIS A 124 5.14 -3.46 2.77
N HIS A 125 5.76 -2.55 3.53
CA HIS A 125 6.54 -2.87 4.73
C HIS A 125 5.72 -2.85 6.03
N ALA A 126 4.52 -2.25 6.03
CA ALA A 126 3.70 -2.16 7.23
C ALA A 126 3.20 -3.54 7.64
N GLU A 127 3.56 -3.97 8.85
CA GLU A 127 3.08 -5.21 9.47
C GLU A 127 1.74 -4.96 10.19
N SER A 128 1.09 -6.01 10.69
CA SER A 128 -0.21 -5.87 11.36
C SER A 128 -0.15 -4.93 12.57
N ASN A 129 1.00 -4.84 13.24
CA ASN A 129 1.20 -4.07 14.46
C ASN A 129 2.42 -3.13 14.44
N ARG A 130 3.02 -2.88 13.27
CA ARG A 130 4.26 -2.11 13.17
C ARG A 130 4.36 -1.31 11.88
N ALA A 131 4.63 -0.01 12.05
CA ALA A 131 5.09 0.88 10.98
C ALA A 131 6.60 0.71 10.80
N MET A 132 7.05 0.59 9.55
CA MET A 132 8.47 0.51 9.19
C MET A 132 8.64 0.75 7.69
N GLY A 133 9.87 1.04 7.25
CA GLY A 133 10.19 1.21 5.82
C GLY A 133 9.32 2.28 5.17
N PHE A 134 9.09 3.38 5.88
CA PHE A 134 8.22 4.50 5.47
C PHE A 134 6.71 4.19 5.43
N CYS A 135 6.32 2.95 5.71
CA CYS A 135 4.94 2.48 5.57
C CYS A 135 4.19 2.58 6.91
N LEU A 136 3.03 3.23 6.89
CA LEU A 136 2.14 3.33 8.06
C LEU A 136 1.02 2.28 8.01
N PHE A 137 0.42 2.05 6.85
CA PHE A 137 -0.60 1.01 6.65
C PHE A 137 -0.32 0.23 5.37
N ASN A 138 -0.64 -1.06 5.37
CA ASN A 138 -0.43 -1.92 4.21
C ASN A 138 -1.55 -1.73 3.20
N ASN A 139 -1.42 -0.68 2.38
CA ASN A 139 -2.42 -0.30 1.39
C ASN A 139 -2.86 -1.50 0.52
N VAL A 140 -1.90 -2.31 0.06
CA VAL A 140 -2.16 -3.46 -0.83
C VAL A 140 -2.93 -4.55 -0.10
N ALA A 141 -2.50 -4.90 1.12
CA ALA A 141 -3.20 -5.90 1.90
C ALA A 141 -4.65 -5.48 2.21
N ILE A 142 -4.88 -4.19 2.52
CA ILE A 142 -6.22 -3.65 2.75
C ILE A 142 -7.09 -3.77 1.50
N GLY A 143 -6.57 -3.40 0.32
CA GLY A 143 -7.26 -3.57 -0.95
C GLY A 143 -7.60 -5.03 -1.26
N VAL A 144 -6.68 -5.97 -0.99
CA VAL A 144 -6.92 -7.42 -1.20
C VAL A 144 -7.99 -7.94 -0.24
N ARG A 145 -7.94 -7.56 1.04
CA ARG A 145 -8.97 -7.93 2.02
C ARG A 145 -10.33 -7.34 1.65
N HIS A 146 -10.37 -6.12 1.11
CA HIS A 146 -11.59 -5.55 0.55
C HIS A 146 -12.13 -6.36 -0.64
N ALA A 147 -11.27 -6.76 -1.59
CA ALA A 147 -11.66 -7.62 -2.70
C ALA A 147 -12.28 -8.95 -2.24
N GLN A 148 -11.67 -9.59 -1.23
CA GLN A 148 -12.15 -10.83 -0.66
C GLN A 148 -13.51 -10.64 0.04
N LYS A 149 -13.61 -9.65 0.93
CA LYS A 149 -14.80 -9.40 1.76
C LYS A 149 -16.01 -8.93 0.96
N THR A 150 -15.81 -7.99 0.04
CA THR A 150 -16.90 -7.31 -0.69
C THR A 150 -17.29 -8.05 -1.96
N TYR A 151 -16.31 -8.58 -2.70
CA TYR A 151 -16.52 -9.15 -4.02
C TYR A 151 -16.33 -10.67 -4.07
N GLY A 152 -16.00 -11.31 -2.94
CA GLY A 152 -15.78 -12.76 -2.89
C GLY A 152 -14.59 -13.21 -3.73
N ALA A 153 -13.57 -12.36 -3.90
CA ALA A 153 -12.36 -12.72 -4.64
C ALA A 153 -11.68 -13.94 -3.99
N ARG A 154 -11.73 -15.10 -4.66
CA ARG A 154 -11.22 -16.38 -4.12
C ARG A 154 -9.74 -16.63 -4.40
N LYS A 155 -9.17 -15.90 -5.35
CA LYS A 155 -7.76 -15.99 -5.75
C LYS A 155 -7.27 -14.60 -6.13
N THR A 156 -6.24 -14.12 -5.45
CA THR A 156 -5.62 -12.84 -5.73
C THR A 156 -4.13 -13.03 -5.89
N ALA A 157 -3.52 -12.30 -6.82
CA ALA A 157 -2.07 -12.29 -7.00
C ALA A 157 -1.54 -10.88 -6.74
N ILE A 158 -0.50 -10.79 -5.91
CA ILE A 158 0.26 -9.58 -5.63
C ILE A 158 1.64 -9.77 -6.24
N ILE A 159 2.00 -8.90 -7.17
CA ILE A 159 3.31 -8.87 -7.80
C ILE A 159 4.02 -7.62 -7.32
N ASP A 160 4.94 -7.79 -6.37
CA ASP A 160 5.75 -6.73 -5.81
C ASP A 160 7.09 -6.65 -6.56
N PHE A 161 7.32 -5.51 -7.20
CA PHE A 161 8.55 -5.22 -7.93
C PHE A 161 9.31 -4.04 -7.33
N ASP A 162 8.92 -3.57 -6.13
CA ASP A 162 9.78 -2.66 -5.38
C ASP A 162 11.13 -3.32 -5.12
N VAL A 163 12.21 -2.53 -5.14
CA VAL A 163 13.56 -3.06 -4.95
C VAL A 163 13.76 -3.68 -3.56
N HIS A 164 12.92 -3.33 -2.59
CA HIS A 164 12.91 -3.90 -1.25
C HIS A 164 11.87 -5.02 -1.15
N HIS A 165 12.18 -6.05 -0.37
CA HIS A 165 11.21 -7.09 -0.07
C HIS A 165 10.01 -6.53 0.71
N GLY A 166 8.79 -6.73 0.19
CA GLY A 166 7.53 -6.34 0.83
C GLY A 166 7.15 -7.23 2.02
N ASN A 167 7.97 -7.21 3.09
CA ASN A 167 7.82 -8.08 4.26
C ASN A 167 6.44 -7.96 4.95
N GLY A 168 5.88 -6.76 5.00
CA GLY A 168 4.55 -6.54 5.60
C GLY A 168 3.47 -7.25 4.79
N THR A 169 3.54 -7.17 3.46
CA THR A 169 2.59 -7.84 2.57
C THR A 169 2.78 -9.36 2.58
N GLN A 170 4.02 -9.85 2.59
CA GLN A 170 4.30 -11.27 2.79
C GLN A 170 3.66 -11.76 4.09
N ASN A 171 3.94 -11.10 5.22
CA ASN A 171 3.44 -11.51 6.53
C ASN A 171 1.91 -11.47 6.62
N ALA A 172 1.25 -10.49 5.99
CA ALA A 172 -0.21 -10.37 5.98
C ALA A 172 -0.93 -11.56 5.33
N PHE A 173 -0.24 -12.31 4.46
CA PHE A 173 -0.81 -13.41 3.67
C PHE A 173 -0.01 -14.71 3.74
N TYR A 174 0.99 -14.80 4.63
CA TYR A 174 1.93 -15.93 4.64
C TYR A 174 1.21 -17.28 4.81
N ASP A 175 0.17 -17.32 5.64
CA ASP A 175 -0.68 -18.50 5.88
C ASP A 175 -1.99 -18.50 5.06
N ASP A 176 -2.15 -17.60 4.07
CA ASP A 176 -3.38 -17.46 3.29
C ASP A 176 -3.27 -18.14 1.90
N PRO A 177 -3.90 -19.32 1.68
CA PRO A 177 -3.80 -20.04 0.41
C PRO A 177 -4.56 -19.37 -0.74
N SER A 178 -5.36 -18.33 -0.47
CA SER A 178 -6.12 -17.60 -1.48
C SER A 178 -5.35 -16.44 -2.09
N VAL A 179 -4.18 -16.09 -1.55
CA VAL A 179 -3.35 -14.97 -2.01
C VAL A 179 -1.98 -15.49 -2.42
N PHE A 180 -1.63 -15.30 -3.69
CA PHE A 180 -0.30 -15.53 -4.21
C PHE A 180 0.51 -14.23 -4.12
N PHE A 181 1.59 -14.23 -3.33
CA PHE A 181 2.54 -13.12 -3.25
C PHE A 181 3.84 -13.50 -3.94
N VAL A 182 4.31 -12.64 -4.85
CA VAL A 182 5.65 -12.72 -5.41
C VAL A 182 6.36 -11.38 -5.23
N SER A 183 7.60 -11.42 -4.75
CA SER A 183 8.46 -10.25 -4.60
C SER A 183 9.76 -10.42 -5.35
N LEU A 184 10.09 -9.44 -6.20
CA LEU A 184 11.37 -9.31 -6.87
C LEU A 184 12.14 -8.18 -6.20
N HIS A 185 13.21 -8.48 -5.50
CA HIS A 185 13.91 -7.50 -4.66
C HIS A 185 15.41 -7.77 -4.64
N GLN A 186 16.20 -6.76 -4.25
CA GLN A 186 17.65 -6.89 -4.15
C GLN A 186 18.04 -7.76 -2.95
N ALA A 187 18.87 -8.78 -3.19
CA ALA A 187 19.38 -9.65 -2.12
C ALA A 187 20.24 -8.88 -1.11
N HIS A 188 20.13 -9.22 0.17
CA HIS A 188 20.91 -8.63 1.27
C HIS A 188 20.74 -7.11 1.45
N HIS A 189 19.69 -6.53 0.88
CA HIS A 189 19.29 -5.14 1.12
C HIS A 189 18.30 -5.06 2.30
N TYR A 190 18.02 -3.86 2.80
CA TYR A 190 16.85 -3.63 3.67
C TYR A 190 15.60 -4.27 3.02
N PRO A 191 14.71 -4.96 3.75
CA PRO A 191 14.66 -5.11 5.22
C PRO A 191 15.44 -6.33 5.77
N GLY A 192 16.19 -7.05 4.94
CA GLY A 192 16.94 -8.25 5.35
C GLY A 192 16.09 -9.53 5.44
N THR A 193 14.89 -9.53 4.88
CA THR A 193 13.97 -10.68 4.77
C THR A 193 13.71 -11.00 3.28
N GLY A 194 12.96 -12.06 2.99
CA GLY A 194 12.57 -12.38 1.62
C GLY A 194 13.50 -13.38 0.94
N MET A 195 14.03 -14.36 1.67
CA MET A 195 14.90 -15.38 1.07
C MET A 195 14.08 -16.47 0.36
N GLU A 196 14.68 -17.10 -0.65
CA GLU A 196 14.05 -18.16 -1.47
C GLU A 196 13.35 -19.28 -0.68
N PRO A 197 13.83 -19.73 0.50
CA PRO A 197 13.17 -20.79 1.27
C PRO A 197 11.82 -20.39 1.89
N GLU A 198 11.50 -19.09 1.98
CA GLU A 198 10.25 -18.58 2.54
C GLU A 198 9.13 -18.76 1.49
N ARG A 199 8.35 -19.84 1.60
CA ARG A 199 7.41 -20.28 0.55
C ARG A 199 5.95 -20.33 0.97
N GLY A 200 5.60 -19.64 2.05
CA GLY A 200 4.27 -19.66 2.64
C GLY A 200 4.24 -20.60 3.85
N GLY A 201 3.30 -20.35 4.74
CA GLY A 201 3.12 -21.09 5.97
C GLY A 201 2.17 -22.27 5.81
N ALA A 202 1.69 -22.77 6.95
CA ALA A 202 1.01 -24.07 7.00
C ALA A 202 -0.32 -24.04 6.22
N GLY A 203 -0.42 -24.87 5.19
CA GLY A 203 -1.62 -24.94 4.34
C GLY A 203 -1.66 -23.88 3.23
N ALA A 204 -0.61 -23.07 3.09
CA ALA A 204 -0.41 -22.08 2.03
C ALA A 204 0.94 -22.27 1.32
N GLU A 205 1.57 -23.44 1.43
CA GLU A 205 2.85 -23.68 0.80
C GLU A 205 2.79 -23.51 -0.73
N GLY A 206 3.72 -22.73 -1.26
CA GLY A 206 3.78 -22.35 -2.67
C GLY A 206 3.00 -21.09 -3.02
N THR A 207 2.30 -20.44 -2.07
CA THR A 207 1.65 -19.15 -2.33
C THR A 207 2.55 -17.94 -2.09
N ASN A 208 3.75 -18.14 -1.53
CA ASN A 208 4.78 -17.10 -1.42
C ASN A 208 5.97 -17.44 -2.33
N MET A 209 6.45 -16.47 -3.10
CA MET A 209 7.62 -16.61 -3.96
C MET A 209 8.53 -15.40 -3.84
N ASN A 210 9.70 -15.61 -3.26
CA ASN A 210 10.74 -14.59 -3.21
C ASN A 210 11.78 -14.80 -4.31
N ILE A 211 12.12 -13.73 -5.01
CA ILE A 211 13.15 -13.68 -6.05
C ILE A 211 14.21 -12.65 -5.63
N PRO A 212 15.15 -13.03 -4.75
CA PRO A 212 16.27 -12.18 -4.34
C PRO A 212 17.31 -12.08 -5.47
N MET A 213 17.48 -10.87 -6.02
CA MET A 213 18.31 -10.53 -7.19
C MET A 213 19.71 -10.04 -6.83
#